data_AF-A0A9N9JIR2-F1
#
_entry.id   AF-A0A9N9JIR2-F1
#
_cell.length_a   1.000
_cell.length_b   1.000
_cell.length_c   1.000
_cell.angle_alpha   90.00
_cell.angle_beta   90.00
_cell.angle_gamma   90.00
#
_symmetry.space_group_name_H-M   'P 1'
#
loop_
_entity.id
_entity.type
_entity.pdbx_description
1 polymer ?
#
loop_
_entity_poly.entity_id
_entity_poly.type
_entity_poly.pdbx_seq_one_letter_code
_entity_poly.pdbx_strand_id
1 'polypeptide(L)'
;MLVIVSSMVCAALSSMILGTFMCVLVILSRKLQINPDNIACPMASSLGDLLTLIILAVCGEFLLQYLHSWTSTIVFFVLMVSIPLWTCMVRTNKYVRDLLVNGWTPLFVAMIIASIAGLILEEYIEEYNGLALLTPVLSGIAGNIGSIYASRISTHLHGGGEESYRRSELILFLIHIPVELLFLISASWFD
;
A
#
# COMPACT_ATOMS: atom_id res chain seq x y z
N MET A 1 -22.88 -13.96 -0.27
CA MET A 1 -22.37 -14.03 -1.65
C MET A 1 -22.20 -12.64 -2.26
N LEU A 2 -23.25 -11.81 -2.31
CA LEU A 2 -23.18 -10.46 -2.88
C LEU A 2 -22.01 -9.61 -2.33
N VAL A 3 -21.89 -9.49 -1.01
CA VAL A 3 -20.84 -8.69 -0.36
C VAL A 3 -19.43 -9.20 -0.70
N ILE A 4 -19.25 -10.53 -0.74
CA ILE A 4 -17.96 -11.17 -1.07
C ILE A 4 -17.59 -10.88 -2.53
N VAL A 5 -18.53 -11.03 -3.46
CA VAL A 5 -18.25 -10.76 -4.88
C VAL A 5 -18.01 -9.28 -5.11
N SER A 6 -18.78 -8.41 -4.45
CA SER A 6 -18.62 -6.96 -4.54
C SER A 6 -17.25 -6.51 -4.01
N SER A 7 -16.80 -7.06 -2.88
CA SER A 7 -15.48 -6.75 -2.33
C SER A 7 -14.35 -7.30 -3.19
N MET A 8 -14.50 -8.50 -3.76
CA MET A 8 -13.51 -9.08 -4.68
C MET A 8 -13.35 -8.24 -5.96
N VAL A 9 -14.45 -7.80 -6.56
CA VAL A 9 -14.40 -6.94 -7.76
C VAL A 9 -13.83 -5.58 -7.41
N CYS A 10 -14.24 -4.97 -6.30
CA CYS A 10 -13.74 -3.68 -5.85
C CYS A 10 -12.23 -3.75 -5.59
N ALA A 11 -11.76 -4.81 -4.91
CA ALA A 11 -10.34 -5.05 -4.68
C ALA A 11 -9.56 -5.27 -5.98
N ALA A 12 -10.12 -6.02 -6.94
CA ALA A 12 -9.49 -6.25 -8.25
C ALA A 12 -9.37 -4.96 -9.07
N LEU A 13 -10.44 -4.15 -9.12
CA LEU A 13 -10.45 -2.88 -9.83
C LEU A 13 -9.50 -1.87 -9.17
N SER A 14 -9.55 -1.75 -7.84
CA SER A 14 -8.64 -0.87 -7.10
C SER A 14 -7.17 -1.27 -7.31
N SER A 15 -6.86 -2.57 -7.23
CA SER A 15 -5.50 -3.08 -7.47
C SER A 15 -5.03 -2.86 -8.91
N MET A 16 -5.93 -2.97 -9.89
CA MET A 16 -5.61 -2.70 -11.30
C MET A 16 -5.31 -1.22 -11.52
N ILE A 17 -6.14 -0.31 -10.99
CA ILE A 17 -5.97 1.14 -11.14
C ILE A 17 -4.70 1.58 -10.39
N LEU A 18 -4.52 1.16 -9.15
CA LEU A 18 -3.34 1.51 -8.36
C LEU A 18 -2.07 0.91 -8.96
N GLY A 19 -2.09 -0.36 -9.37
CA GLY A 19 -0.94 -1.02 -9.99
C GLY A 19 -0.51 -0.34 -11.29
N THR A 20 -1.48 0.01 -12.15
CA THR A 20 -1.19 0.75 -13.39
C THR A 20 -0.65 2.15 -13.11
N PHE A 21 -1.24 2.88 -12.15
CA PHE A 21 -0.74 4.17 -11.71
C PHE A 21 0.71 4.09 -11.22
N MET A 22 1.02 3.12 -10.36
CA MET A 22 2.37 2.88 -9.86
C MET A 22 3.35 2.53 -10.98
N CYS A 23 2.97 1.67 -11.93
CA CYS A 23 3.80 1.36 -13.09
C CYS A 23 4.08 2.60 -13.96
N VAL A 24 3.07 3.42 -14.22
CA VAL A 24 3.22 4.67 -14.99
C VAL A 24 4.18 5.62 -14.28
N LEU A 25 4.05 5.79 -12.96
CA LEU A 25 4.96 6.62 -12.17
C LEU A 25 6.42 6.14 -12.28
N VAL A 26 6.65 4.83 -12.16
CA VAL A 26 8.00 4.26 -12.28
C VAL A 26 8.58 4.50 -13.68
N ILE A 27 7.79 4.28 -14.73
CA ILE A 27 8.23 4.50 -16.12
C ILE A 27 8.52 5.99 -16.36
N LEU A 28 7.66 6.89 -15.89
CA LEU A 28 7.82 8.32 -16.04
C LEU A 28 9.07 8.83 -15.29
N SER A 29 9.28 8.34 -14.06
CA SER A 29 10.47 8.67 -13.28
C SER A 29 11.76 8.26 -14.00
N ARG A 30 11.79 7.04 -14.58
CA ARG A 30 12.91 6.60 -15.42
C ARG A 30 13.11 7.47 -16.66
N LYS A 31 12.04 7.88 -17.34
CA LYS A 31 12.13 8.78 -18.50
C LYS A 31 12.72 10.15 -18.14
N LEU A 32 12.43 10.64 -16.94
CA LEU A 32 12.95 11.91 -16.42
C LEU A 32 14.35 11.77 -15.80
N GLN A 33 14.99 10.59 -15.85
CA GLN A 33 16.29 10.31 -15.22
C GLN A 33 16.32 10.56 -13.71
N ILE A 34 15.15 10.53 -13.06
CA ILE A 34 15.05 10.63 -11.61
C ILE A 34 15.04 9.21 -11.05
N ASN A 35 15.69 8.99 -9.91
CA ASN A 35 15.64 7.70 -9.24
C ASN A 35 14.18 7.37 -8.87
N PRO A 36 13.61 6.26 -9.37
CA PRO A 36 12.21 5.91 -9.11
C PRO A 36 11.97 5.71 -7.62
N ASP A 37 12.96 5.29 -6.84
CA ASP A 37 12.79 5.09 -5.39
C ASP A 37 12.52 6.41 -4.64
N ASN A 38 12.98 7.55 -5.17
CA ASN A 38 12.77 8.87 -4.54
C ASN A 38 11.36 9.44 -4.78
N ILE A 39 10.65 8.97 -5.80
CA ILE A 39 9.31 9.47 -6.16
C ILE A 39 8.27 8.36 -5.98
N ALA A 40 8.52 7.18 -6.51
CA ALA A 40 7.59 6.06 -6.47
C ALA A 40 7.32 5.60 -5.04
N CYS A 41 8.32 5.51 -4.16
CA CYS A 41 8.05 5.09 -2.77
C CYS A 41 7.21 6.13 -2.00
N PRO A 42 7.49 7.45 -2.08
CA PRO A 42 6.63 8.44 -1.46
C PRO A 42 5.20 8.49 -1.96
N MET A 43 5.06 8.38 -3.27
CA MET A 43 3.76 8.38 -3.93
C MET A 43 3.00 7.07 -3.62
N ALA A 44 3.69 5.93 -3.56
CA ALA A 44 3.09 4.65 -3.19
C ALA A 44 2.51 4.69 -1.77
N SER A 45 3.26 5.21 -0.80
CA SER A 45 2.83 5.19 0.61
C SER A 45 1.73 6.21 0.88
N SER A 46 1.90 7.46 0.43
CA SER A 46 0.99 8.54 0.84
C SER A 46 -0.22 8.67 -0.09
N LEU A 47 0.01 8.64 -1.41
CA LEU A 47 -1.08 8.73 -2.39
C LEU A 47 -1.72 7.38 -2.65
N GLY A 48 -1.02 6.26 -2.44
CA GLY A 48 -1.62 4.94 -2.56
C GLY A 48 -2.77 4.75 -1.58
N ASP A 49 -2.58 5.11 -0.31
CA ASP A 49 -3.63 5.02 0.71
C ASP A 49 -4.82 5.94 0.37
N LEU A 50 -4.57 7.19 -0.04
CA LEU A 50 -5.63 8.13 -0.42
C LEU A 50 -6.39 7.67 -1.69
N LEU A 51 -5.66 7.23 -2.72
CA LEU A 51 -6.26 6.73 -3.96
C LEU A 51 -7.05 5.45 -3.71
N THR A 52 -6.55 4.53 -2.88
CA THR A 52 -7.29 3.30 -2.55
C THR A 52 -8.57 3.60 -1.79
N LEU A 53 -8.57 4.52 -0.82
CA LEU A 53 -9.79 4.94 -0.12
C LEU A 53 -10.81 5.56 -1.07
N ILE A 54 -10.39 6.49 -1.95
CA ILE A 54 -11.28 7.12 -2.93
C ILE A 54 -11.85 6.09 -3.91
N ILE A 55 -10.98 5.24 -4.48
CA ILE A 55 -11.41 4.22 -5.45
C ILE A 55 -12.33 3.20 -4.78
N LEU A 56 -12.02 2.77 -3.54
CA LEU A 56 -12.84 1.83 -2.78
C LEU A 56 -14.21 2.42 -2.46
N ALA A 57 -14.28 3.69 -2.07
CA ALA A 57 -15.55 4.38 -1.79
C ALA A 57 -16.41 4.49 -3.05
N VAL A 58 -15.85 5.05 -4.14
CA VAL A 58 -16.58 5.26 -5.40
C VAL A 58 -16.97 3.93 -6.05
N CYS A 59 -16.04 2.98 -6.12
CA CYS A 59 -16.30 1.67 -6.70
C CYS A 59 -17.27 0.87 -5.82
N GLY A 60 -17.15 0.93 -4.50
CA GLY A 60 -18.02 0.22 -3.56
C GLY A 60 -19.49 0.62 -3.71
N GLU A 61 -19.78 1.92 -3.74
CA GLU A 61 -21.14 2.42 -3.92
C GLU A 61 -21.73 2.05 -5.29
N PHE A 62 -20.96 2.23 -6.35
CA PHE A 62 -21.41 1.92 -7.71
C PHE A 62 -21.69 0.43 -7.91
N LEU A 63 -20.81 -0.44 -7.37
CA LEU A 63 -20.88 -1.87 -7.60
C LEU A 63 -22.02 -2.54 -6.79
N LEU A 64 -22.31 -2.04 -5.59
CA LEU A 64 -23.42 -2.52 -4.77
C LEU A 64 -24.79 -2.27 -5.42
N GLN A 65 -24.92 -1.22 -6.23
CA GLN A 65 -26.17 -0.93 -6.96
C GLN A 65 -26.39 -1.86 -8.16
N TYR A 66 -25.32 -2.37 -8.78
CA TYR A 66 -25.39 -3.13 -10.04
C TYR A 66 -25.32 -4.65 -9.87
N LEU A 67 -24.74 -5.17 -8.78
CA LEU A 67 -24.76 -6.62 -8.54
C LEU A 67 -26.13 -7.05 -7.98
N HIS A 68 -26.87 -7.82 -8.76
CA HIS A 68 -28.06 -8.56 -8.34
C HIS A 68 -27.77 -10.06 -8.36
N SER A 69 -28.63 -10.88 -7.73
CA SER A 69 -28.36 -12.29 -7.42
C SER A 69 -27.69 -13.11 -8.54
N TRP A 70 -28.21 -13.06 -9.77
CA TRP A 70 -27.68 -13.84 -10.89
C TRP A 70 -26.35 -13.31 -11.44
N THR A 71 -26.13 -11.99 -11.45
CA THR A 71 -24.89 -11.40 -11.95
C THR A 71 -23.72 -11.65 -10.99
N SER A 72 -23.99 -11.69 -9.69
CA SER A 72 -22.99 -11.99 -8.65
C SER A 72 -22.35 -13.37 -8.82
N THR A 73 -23.14 -14.40 -9.12
CA THR A 73 -22.63 -15.76 -9.33
C THR A 73 -21.74 -15.85 -10.57
N ILE A 74 -22.12 -15.19 -11.67
CA ILE A 74 -21.32 -15.18 -12.92
C ILE A 74 -19.97 -14.49 -12.68
N VAL A 75 -19.99 -13.31 -12.05
CA VAL A 75 -18.76 -12.54 -11.78
C VAL A 75 -17.81 -13.32 -10.86
N PHE A 76 -18.33 -14.06 -9.88
CA PHE A 76 -17.51 -14.93 -9.04
C PHE A 76 -16.72 -15.96 -9.84
N PHE A 77 -17.39 -16.67 -10.75
CA PHE A 77 -16.71 -17.66 -11.61
C PHE A 77 -15.70 -17.01 -12.56
N VAL A 78 -16.03 -15.84 -13.14
CA VAL A 78 -15.10 -15.08 -13.99
C VAL A 78 -13.83 -14.70 -13.22
N LEU A 79 -13.97 -14.20 -11.99
CA LEU A 79 -12.83 -13.87 -11.14
C LEU A 79 -12.01 -15.11 -10.78
N MET A 80 -12.66 -16.22 -10.43
CA MET A 80 -11.96 -17.48 -10.13
C MET A 80 -11.17 -18.01 -11.33
N VAL A 81 -11.70 -17.89 -12.56
CA VAL A 81 -11.00 -18.28 -13.79
C VAL A 81 -9.88 -17.27 -14.14
N SER A 82 -10.00 -16.01 -13.75
CA SER A 82 -8.96 -15.01 -14.00
C SER A 82 -7.66 -15.30 -13.24
N ILE A 83 -7.73 -15.88 -12.02
CA ILE A 83 -6.56 -16.19 -11.19
C ILE A 83 -5.54 -17.11 -11.90
N PRO A 84 -5.92 -18.29 -12.43
CA PRO A 84 -4.97 -19.14 -13.14
C PRO A 84 -4.49 -18.51 -14.45
N LEU A 85 -5.33 -17.72 -15.14
CA LEU A 85 -4.92 -17.01 -16.37
C LEU A 85 -3.77 -16.04 -16.11
N TRP A 86 -3.92 -15.14 -15.12
CA TRP A 86 -2.87 -14.20 -14.73
C TRP A 86 -1.63 -14.93 -14.20
N THR A 87 -1.83 -16.00 -13.43
CA THR A 87 -0.72 -16.82 -12.92
C THR A 87 0.09 -17.45 -14.06
N CYS A 88 -0.57 -18.01 -15.08
CA CYS A 88 0.09 -18.56 -16.26
C CYS A 88 0.85 -17.48 -17.06
N MET A 89 0.25 -16.30 -17.23
CA MET A 89 0.90 -15.17 -17.90
C MET A 89 2.18 -14.74 -17.17
N VAL A 90 2.14 -14.61 -15.85
CA VAL A 90 3.31 -14.22 -15.04
C VAL A 90 4.40 -15.29 -15.08
N ARG A 91 4.04 -16.57 -15.02
CA ARG A 91 5.01 -17.68 -15.06
C ARG A 91 5.79 -17.76 -16.37
N THR A 92 5.23 -17.27 -17.46
CA THR A 92 5.90 -17.23 -18.77
C THR A 92 7.06 -16.23 -18.79
N ASN A 93 6.99 -15.17 -17.96
CA ASN A 93 8.03 -14.15 -17.88
C ASN A 93 9.10 -14.51 -16.84
N LYS A 94 10.31 -14.82 -17.31
CA LYS A 94 11.47 -15.19 -16.45
C LYS A 94 11.83 -14.11 -15.42
N TYR A 95 11.59 -12.83 -15.71
CA TYR A 95 11.95 -11.74 -14.79
C TYR A 95 10.96 -11.55 -13.64
N VAL A 96 9.71 -12.00 -13.82
CA VAL A 96 8.61 -11.74 -12.87
C VAL A 96 8.15 -13.01 -12.15
N ARG A 97 8.42 -14.19 -12.70
CA ARG A 97 8.00 -15.48 -12.12
C ARG A 97 8.44 -15.69 -10.68
N ASP A 98 9.60 -15.18 -10.28
CA ASP A 98 10.13 -15.38 -8.92
C ASP A 98 9.37 -14.54 -7.89
N LEU A 99 8.79 -13.39 -8.29
CA LEU A 99 7.92 -12.58 -7.43
C LEU A 99 6.65 -13.34 -7.04
N LEU A 100 6.18 -14.26 -7.89
CA LEU A 100 4.98 -15.06 -7.62
C LEU A 100 5.16 -16.02 -6.42
N VAL A 101 6.40 -16.36 -6.06
CA VAL A 101 6.70 -17.27 -4.94
C VAL A 101 7.26 -16.48 -3.76
N ASN A 102 8.21 -15.58 -4.00
CA ASN A 102 8.93 -14.88 -2.93
C ASN A 102 8.14 -13.72 -2.31
N GLY A 103 7.12 -13.19 -3.00
CA GLY A 103 6.35 -12.04 -2.54
C GLY A 103 5.35 -12.32 -1.41
N TRP A 104 4.96 -13.58 -1.20
CA TRP A 104 3.89 -13.92 -0.26
C TRP A 104 4.28 -13.73 1.20
N THR A 105 5.50 -14.12 1.57
CA THR A 105 5.98 -14.01 2.95
C THR A 105 5.92 -12.56 3.46
N PRO A 106 6.54 -11.55 2.79
CA PRO A 106 6.43 -10.17 3.26
C PRO A 106 5.00 -9.63 3.19
N LEU A 107 4.19 -10.05 2.22
CA LEU A 107 2.80 -9.59 2.08
C LEU A 107 1.94 -10.05 3.26
N PHE A 108 2.00 -11.32 3.66
CA PHE A 108 1.24 -11.82 4.80
C PHE A 108 1.72 -11.23 6.13
N VAL A 109 3.04 -11.05 6.31
CA VAL A 109 3.58 -10.40 7.51
C VAL A 109 3.10 -8.95 7.59
N ALA A 110 3.19 -8.19 6.50
CA ALA A 110 2.69 -6.82 6.45
C ALA A 110 1.18 -6.75 6.71
N MET A 111 0.40 -7.69 6.16
CA MET A 111 -1.04 -7.76 6.39
C MET A 111 -1.39 -8.00 7.86
N ILE A 112 -0.65 -8.87 8.57
CA ILE A 112 -0.88 -9.08 10.01
C ILE A 112 -0.59 -7.81 10.81
N ILE A 113 0.55 -7.16 10.54
CA ILE A 113 0.93 -5.92 11.22
C ILE A 113 -0.09 -4.81 10.95
N ALA A 114 -0.49 -4.63 9.69
CA ALA A 114 -1.48 -3.63 9.28
C ALA A 114 -2.84 -3.89 9.92
N SER A 115 -3.29 -5.15 10.02
CA SER A 115 -4.55 -5.50 10.69
C SER A 115 -4.52 -5.18 12.18
N ILE A 116 -3.43 -5.47 12.89
CA ILE A 116 -3.30 -5.12 14.31
C ILE A 116 -3.32 -3.59 14.48
N ALA A 117 -2.58 -2.85 13.64
CA ALA A 117 -2.60 -1.40 13.67
C ALA A 117 -4.00 -0.82 13.37
N GLY A 118 -4.72 -1.42 12.43
CA GLY A 118 -6.10 -1.03 12.09
C GLY A 118 -7.09 -1.25 13.22
N LEU A 119 -7.00 -2.37 13.95
CA LEU A 119 -7.85 -2.64 15.12
C LEU A 119 -7.62 -1.63 16.25
N ILE A 120 -6.35 -1.29 16.50
CA ILE A 120 -5.99 -0.25 17.47
C ILE A 120 -6.56 1.09 17.02
N LEU A 121 -6.41 1.43 15.73
CA LEU A 121 -6.93 2.69 15.19
C LEU A 121 -8.45 2.80 15.34
N GLU A 122 -9.19 1.72 15.08
CA GLU A 122 -10.66 1.68 15.20
C GLU A 122 -11.15 1.99 16.62
N GLU A 123 -10.41 1.55 17.66
CA GLU A 123 -10.76 1.83 19.06
C GLU A 123 -10.63 3.32 19.42
N TYR A 124 -9.64 4.03 18.85
CA TYR A 124 -9.36 5.43 19.20
C TYR A 124 -9.98 6.46 18.24
N ILE A 125 -10.50 6.03 17.08
CA ILE A 125 -11.03 6.95 16.08
C ILE A 125 -12.34 7.63 16.54
N GLU A 126 -13.12 6.96 17.40
CA GLU A 126 -14.35 7.52 17.97
C GLU A 126 -14.08 8.58 19.05
N GLU A 127 -12.95 8.45 19.76
CA GLU A 127 -12.54 9.38 20.81
C GLU A 127 -11.90 10.65 20.24
N TYR A 128 -11.15 10.54 19.12
CA TYR A 128 -10.43 11.66 18.51
C TYR A 128 -10.80 11.83 17.01
N ASN A 129 -11.77 12.69 16.70
CA ASN A 129 -12.25 12.90 15.32
C ASN A 129 -11.15 13.39 14.33
N GLY A 130 -10.12 14.09 14.82
CA GLY A 130 -8.99 14.55 13.99
C GLY A 130 -8.03 13.42 13.56
N LEU A 131 -8.08 12.28 14.24
CA LEU A 131 -7.15 11.15 14.05
C LEU A 131 -7.27 10.54 12.64
N ALA A 132 -8.50 10.40 12.15
CA ALA A 132 -8.82 9.83 10.83
C ALA A 132 -8.19 10.60 9.66
N LEU A 133 -8.12 11.93 9.78
CA LEU A 133 -7.55 12.81 8.75
C LEU A 133 -6.01 12.76 8.73
N LEU A 134 -5.40 12.42 9.86
CA LEU A 134 -3.95 12.39 10.03
C LEU A 134 -3.36 11.02 9.68
N THR A 135 -4.17 9.93 9.74
CA THR A 135 -3.71 8.57 9.42
C THR A 135 -3.02 8.45 8.06
N PRO A 136 -3.55 8.99 6.94
CA PRO A 136 -2.89 8.89 5.64
C PRO A 136 -1.56 9.65 5.58
N VAL A 137 -1.47 10.78 6.29
CA VAL A 137 -0.24 11.59 6.36
C VAL A 137 0.83 10.86 7.16
N LEU A 138 0.46 10.28 8.31
CA LEU A 138 1.36 9.49 9.14
C LEU A 138 1.84 8.22 8.43
N SER A 139 0.91 7.47 7.83
CA SER A 139 1.23 6.29 7.00
C SER A 139 2.18 6.67 5.86
N GLY A 140 1.92 7.79 5.20
CA GLY A 140 2.79 8.35 4.18
C GLY A 140 4.20 8.63 4.67
N ILE A 141 4.37 9.37 5.78
CA ILE A 141 5.69 9.70 6.30
C ILE A 141 6.45 8.44 6.77
N ALA A 142 5.79 7.56 7.51
CA ALA A 142 6.38 6.32 8.01
C ALA A 142 6.85 5.41 6.86
N GLY A 143 6.04 5.21 5.83
CA GLY A 143 6.43 4.40 4.67
C GLY A 143 7.54 5.05 3.84
N ASN A 144 7.60 6.38 3.77
CA ASN A 144 8.71 7.08 3.09
C ASN A 144 10.03 6.82 3.80
N ILE A 145 10.06 6.97 5.12
CA ILE A 145 11.22 6.69 5.97
C ILE A 145 11.66 5.23 5.80
N GLY A 146 10.72 4.29 5.84
CA GLY A 146 10.97 2.86 5.61
C GLY A 146 11.57 2.57 4.23
N SER A 147 11.08 3.23 3.19
CA SER A 147 11.60 3.06 1.83
C SER A 147 13.03 3.61 1.66
N ILE A 148 13.32 4.76 2.28
CA ILE A 148 14.66 5.36 2.28
C ILE A 148 15.63 4.43 3.00
N TYR A 149 15.20 3.83 4.12
CA TYR A 149 15.99 2.85 4.84
C TYR A 149 16.31 1.61 4.00
N ALA A 150 15.28 1.01 3.39
CA ALA A 150 15.43 -0.17 2.54
C ALA A 150 16.33 0.11 1.34
N SER A 151 16.16 1.27 0.68
CA SER A 151 16.99 1.69 -0.45
C SER A 151 18.45 1.92 -0.05
N ARG A 152 18.71 2.51 1.13
CA ARG A 152 20.07 2.67 1.66
C ARG A 152 20.73 1.33 1.96
N ILE A 153 20.05 0.42 2.64
CA ILE A 153 20.56 -0.93 2.91
C ILE A 153 20.87 -1.66 1.60
N SER A 154 19.93 -1.63 0.65
CA SER A 154 20.09 -2.29 -0.65
C SER A 154 21.32 -1.75 -1.41
N THR A 155 21.50 -0.43 -1.46
CA THR A 155 22.64 0.21 -2.13
C THR A 155 23.97 -0.13 -1.47
N HIS A 156 24.03 -0.13 -0.13
CA HIS A 156 25.26 -0.46 0.59
C HIS A 156 25.63 -1.94 0.49
N LEU A 157 24.66 -2.84 0.56
CA LEU A 157 24.87 -4.26 0.31
C LEU A 157 25.35 -4.51 -1.13
N HIS A 158 24.79 -3.80 -2.11
CA HIS A 158 25.21 -3.92 -3.51
C HIS A 158 26.63 -3.36 -3.74
N GLY A 159 27.01 -2.30 -3.01
CA GLY A 159 28.35 -1.70 -3.04
C GLY A 159 29.41 -2.45 -2.24
N GLY A 160 29.05 -3.53 -1.52
CA GLY A 160 29.96 -4.32 -0.68
C GLY A 160 30.47 -3.58 0.57
N GLY A 161 29.79 -2.52 1.01
CA GLY A 161 30.20 -1.72 2.17
C GLY A 161 29.61 -2.24 3.49
N GLU A 162 30.37 -2.10 4.59
CA GLU A 162 29.85 -2.27 5.96
C GLU A 162 29.20 -0.97 6.43
N GLU A 163 27.88 -0.98 6.61
CA GLU A 163 27.13 0.15 7.19
C GLU A 163 27.00 0.01 8.71
N SER A 164 27.04 1.13 9.41
CA SER A 164 26.66 1.18 10.82
C SER A 164 25.13 1.24 10.91
N TYR A 165 24.48 0.07 10.80
CA TYR A 165 23.01 -0.09 10.87
C TYR A 165 22.38 0.72 12.01
N ARG A 166 23.02 0.69 13.18
CA ARG A 166 22.55 1.38 14.39
C ARG A 166 22.49 2.91 14.26
N ARG A 167 23.36 3.52 13.46
CA ARG A 167 23.35 4.98 13.22
C ARG A 167 22.23 5.36 12.25
N SER A 168 22.02 4.56 11.21
CA SER A 168 20.93 4.75 10.25
C SER A 168 19.56 4.57 10.91
N GLU A 169 19.39 3.55 11.75
CA GLU A 169 18.19 3.34 12.58
C GLU A 169 17.92 4.53 13.52
N LEU A 170 18.97 5.01 14.22
CA LEU A 170 18.85 6.16 15.12
C LEU A 170 18.42 7.43 14.39
N ILE A 171 18.99 7.71 13.21
CA ILE A 171 18.64 8.90 12.42
C ILE A 171 17.18 8.82 11.94
N LEU A 172 16.74 7.65 11.48
CA LEU A 172 15.36 7.45 11.02
C LEU A 172 14.36 7.54 12.17
N PHE A 173 14.69 6.98 13.33
CA PHE A 173 13.90 7.15 14.55
C PHE A 173 13.81 8.61 14.98
N LEU A 174 14.93 9.35 14.94
CA LEU A 174 14.98 10.78 15.26
C LEU A 174 14.15 11.64 14.29
N ILE A 175 14.03 11.25 13.02
CA ILE A 175 13.17 11.91 12.03
C ILE A 175 11.68 11.64 12.30
N HIS A 176 11.35 10.53 12.97
CA HIS A 176 9.97 10.17 13.32
C HIS A 176 9.42 11.01 14.50
N ILE A 177 10.27 11.31 15.49
CA ILE A 177 9.88 12.03 16.73
C ILE A 177 9.20 13.39 16.46
N PRO A 178 9.69 14.27 15.58
CA PRO A 178 9.03 15.55 15.29
C PRO A 178 7.63 15.39 14.70
N VAL A 179 7.43 14.33 13.90
CA VAL A 179 6.18 14.05 13.21
C VAL A 179 5.14 13.52 14.20
N GLU A 180 5.54 12.62 15.09
CA GLU A 180 4.70 12.16 16.21
C GLU A 180 4.37 13.30 17.18
N LEU A 181 5.33 14.19 17.45
CA LEU A 181 5.08 15.40 18.26
C LEU A 181 4.07 16.33 17.58
N LEU A 182 4.22 16.58 16.28
CA LEU A 182 3.25 17.37 15.51
C LEU A 182 1.86 16.74 15.54
N PHE A 183 1.79 15.41 15.44
CA PHE A 183 0.55 14.65 15.57
C PHE A 183 -0.09 14.85 16.95
N LEU A 184 0.67 14.64 18.03
CA LEU A 184 0.18 14.85 19.40
C LEU A 184 -0.28 16.29 19.63
N ILE A 185 0.46 17.27 19.12
CA ILE A 185 0.08 18.69 19.20
C ILE A 185 -1.21 18.96 18.41
N SER A 186 -1.34 18.41 17.20
CA SER A 186 -2.55 18.58 16.39
C SER A 186 -3.76 17.88 17.01
N ALA A 187 -3.59 16.68 17.58
CA ALA A 187 -4.63 15.96 18.30
C ALA A 187 -5.11 16.77 19.52
N SER A 188 -4.18 17.35 20.29
CA SER A 188 -4.52 18.25 21.41
C SER A 188 -5.22 19.55 21.00
N TRP A 189 -5.23 19.88 19.70
CA TRP A 189 -5.91 21.04 19.14
C TRP A 189 -7.32 20.73 18.63
N PHE A 190 -7.64 19.44 18.46
CA PHE A 190 -8.94 18.93 18.01
C PHE A 190 -9.80 18.37 19.15
N ASP A 191 -9.29 18.36 20.39
CA ASP A 191 -10.05 18.26 21.65
C ASP A 191 -10.65 19.64 22.03
#